data_AF-A0A7D7KLU8-F1
#
_entry.id   AF-A0A7D7KLU8-F1
#
_cell.length_a   1.000
_cell.length_b   1.000
_cell.length_c   1.000
_cell.angle_alpha   90.00
_cell.angle_beta   90.00
_cell.angle_gamma   90.00
#
_symmetry.space_group_name_H-M   'P 1'
#
loop_
_entity.id
_entity.type
_entity.pdbx_description
1 polymer ?
#
loop_
_entity_poly.entity_id
_entity_poly.type
_entity_poly.pdbx_seq_one_letter_code
_entity_poly.pdbx_strand_id
1 'polypeptide(L)'
;MIATLQVLAVVFAVVAALIHVVIFVLESVLWPKPATWRQFGLASQADADVMEPMAFNQGFYNLFLALGTGLGLFLLGYGNPMGGKWVLLVTLSSMVLASLVLIVSSRRLWRAALIQGVAPLLAVVFLLWAVALHAPLTVI
;
A
#
# COMPACT_ATOMS: atom_id res chain seq x y z
N MET A 1 18.46 -6.97 -17.68
CA MET A 1 17.31 -6.05 -17.79
C MET A 1 16.09 -6.58 -17.01
N ILE A 2 15.48 -7.70 -17.40
CA ILE A 2 14.27 -8.22 -16.72
C ILE A 2 14.50 -8.54 -15.24
N ALA A 3 15.59 -9.23 -14.90
CA ALA A 3 15.93 -9.54 -13.51
C ALA A 3 16.04 -8.27 -12.64
N THR A 4 16.60 -7.20 -13.19
CA THR A 4 16.69 -5.89 -12.52
C THR A 4 15.30 -5.31 -12.23
N LEU A 5 14.37 -5.38 -13.19
CA LEU A 5 13.00 -4.90 -13.00
C LEU A 5 12.25 -5.71 -11.93
N GLN A 6 12.45 -7.03 -11.89
CA GLN A 6 11.85 -7.89 -10.87
C GLN A 6 12.37 -7.56 -9.47
N VAL A 7 13.68 -7.35 -9.33
CA VAL A 7 14.29 -6.93 -8.05
C VAL A 7 13.72 -5.57 -7.62
N LEU A 8 13.62 -4.60 -8.52
CA LEU A 8 13.02 -3.30 -8.20
C LEU A 8 11.56 -3.43 -7.76
N ALA A 9 10.75 -4.23 -8.48
CA ALA A 9 9.36 -4.49 -8.09
C ALA A 9 9.25 -5.07 -6.68
N VAL A 10 10.10 -6.05 -6.34
CA VAL A 10 10.14 -6.66 -5.01
C VAL A 10 10.56 -5.65 -3.94
N VAL A 11 11.62 -4.88 -4.16
CA VAL A 11 12.11 -3.87 -3.21
C VAL A 11 11.01 -2.85 -2.90
N PHE A 12 10.36 -2.31 -3.93
CA PHE A 12 9.28 -1.33 -3.74
C PHE A 12 8.02 -1.95 -3.11
N ALA A 13 7.70 -3.21 -3.41
CA ALA A 13 6.59 -3.92 -2.77
C ALA A 13 6.86 -4.14 -1.26
N VAL A 14 8.09 -4.51 -0.88
CA VAL A 14 8.48 -4.60 0.54
C VAL A 14 8.36 -3.25 1.24
N VAL A 15 8.86 -2.18 0.62
CA VAL A 15 8.74 -0.83 1.17
C VAL A 15 7.27 -0.43 1.32
N ALA A 16 6.43 -0.70 0.32
CA ALA A 16 5.00 -0.42 0.38
C ALA A 16 4.32 -1.17 1.54
N ALA A 17 4.58 -2.47 1.70
CA ALA A 17 4.02 -3.26 2.79
C ALA A 17 4.43 -2.70 4.15
N LEU A 18 5.70 -2.35 4.34
CA LEU A 18 6.19 -1.76 5.59
C LEU A 18 5.53 -0.41 5.90
N ILE A 19 5.37 0.46 4.90
CA ILE A 19 4.66 1.74 5.06
C ILE A 19 3.22 1.49 5.55
N HIS A 20 2.51 0.52 4.96
CA HIS A 20 1.13 0.23 5.34
C HIS A 20 1.01 -0.43 6.72
N VAL A 21 2.02 -1.21 7.15
CA VAL A 21 2.12 -1.66 8.55
C VAL A 21 2.31 -0.46 9.50
N VAL A 22 3.15 0.52 9.14
CA VAL A 22 3.30 1.74 9.94
C VAL A 22 2.00 2.52 10.01
N ILE A 23 1.27 2.66 8.89
CA ILE A 23 -0.04 3.33 8.86
C ILE A 23 -1.06 2.59 9.74
N PHE A 24 -1.12 1.26 9.66
CA PHE A 24 -1.92 0.45 10.58
C PHE A 24 -1.62 0.76 12.05
N VAL A 25 -0.34 0.81 12.43
CA VAL A 25 0.05 1.13 13.81
C VAL A 25 -0.40 2.55 14.19
N LEU A 26 -0.30 3.51 13.27
CA LEU A 26 -0.77 4.89 13.50
C LEU A 26 -2.30 4.92 13.69
N GLU A 27 -3.06 4.29 12.82
CA GLU A 27 -4.52 4.39 12.77
C GLU A 27 -5.24 3.51 13.81
N SER A 28 -4.66 2.35 14.19
CA SER A 28 -5.31 1.39 15.09
C SER A 28 -4.72 1.38 16.50
N VAL A 29 -3.43 1.69 16.68
CA VAL A 29 -2.75 1.55 17.99
C VAL A 29 -2.39 2.91 18.58
N LEU A 30 -1.84 3.81 17.77
CA LEU A 30 -1.33 5.10 18.22
C LEU A 30 -2.33 6.24 18.03
N TRP A 31 -3.54 5.96 17.54
CA TRP A 31 -4.56 6.95 17.21
C TRP A 31 -4.86 7.94 18.34
N PRO A 32 -5.02 7.51 19.62
CA PRO A 32 -5.35 8.43 20.70
C PRO A 32 -4.28 9.51 20.97
N LYS A 33 -3.06 9.35 20.44
CA LYS A 33 -1.97 10.31 20.67
C LYS A 33 -2.15 11.56 19.80
N PRO A 34 -2.07 12.79 20.37
CA PRO A 34 -2.14 14.03 19.59
C PRO A 34 -1.13 14.16 18.47
N ALA A 35 0.06 13.57 18.61
CA ALA A 35 1.05 13.54 17.54
C ALA A 35 0.60 12.71 16.33
N THR A 36 -0.30 11.75 16.50
CA THR A 36 -0.80 10.86 15.44
C THR A 36 -1.96 11.51 14.69
N TRP A 37 -3.09 11.79 15.36
CA TRP A 37 -4.29 12.31 14.68
C TRP A 37 -4.08 13.68 14.02
N ARG A 38 -3.10 14.49 14.49
CA ARG A 38 -2.70 15.74 13.81
C ARG A 38 -2.12 15.51 12.42
N GLN A 39 -1.45 14.37 12.20
CA GLN A 39 -0.94 14.00 10.87
C GLN A 39 -2.08 13.70 9.88
N PHE A 40 -3.23 13.24 10.40
CA PHE A 40 -4.47 13.02 9.65
C PHE A 40 -5.33 14.28 9.51
N GLY A 41 -4.82 15.44 9.93
CA GLY A 41 -5.42 16.73 9.67
C GLY A 41 -6.55 17.12 10.63
N LEU A 42 -6.75 16.39 11.72
CA LEU A 42 -7.74 16.76 12.75
C LEU A 42 -7.24 17.93 13.60
N ALA A 43 -8.18 18.75 14.08
CA ALA A 43 -7.88 19.99 14.80
C ALA A 43 -7.94 19.81 16.33
N SER A 44 -8.75 18.87 16.81
CA SER A 44 -9.01 18.67 18.24
C SER A 44 -9.04 17.18 18.62
N GLN A 45 -8.88 16.91 19.92
CA GLN A 45 -9.07 15.57 20.47
C GLN A 45 -10.51 15.09 20.27
N ALA A 46 -11.50 15.97 20.44
CA ALA A 46 -12.91 15.62 20.26
C ALA A 46 -13.20 15.10 18.83
N ASP A 47 -12.62 15.72 17.80
CA ASP A 47 -12.74 15.22 16.42
C ASP A 47 -12.04 13.85 16.26
N ALA A 48 -10.90 13.66 16.92
CA ALA A 48 -10.16 12.39 16.87
C ALA A 48 -10.93 11.25 17.54
N ASP A 49 -11.59 11.51 18.68
CA ASP A 49 -12.40 10.53 19.40
C ASP A 49 -13.62 10.11 18.57
N VAL A 50 -14.26 11.05 17.86
CA VAL A 50 -15.37 10.75 16.93
C VAL A 50 -14.91 9.88 15.76
N MET A 51 -13.69 10.10 15.27
CA MET A 51 -13.14 9.40 14.11
C MET A 51 -12.42 8.09 14.45
N GLU A 52 -12.19 7.81 15.74
CA GLU A 52 -11.41 6.66 16.21
C GLU A 52 -11.94 5.31 15.69
N PRO A 53 -13.24 4.99 15.73
CA PRO A 53 -13.73 3.72 15.20
C PRO A 53 -13.48 3.57 13.69
N MET A 54 -13.56 4.67 12.94
CA MET A 54 -13.29 4.68 11.51
C MET A 54 -11.79 4.51 11.23
N ALA A 55 -10.94 5.23 11.96
CA ALA A 55 -9.49 5.12 11.85
C ALA A 55 -9.03 3.70 12.20
N PHE A 56 -9.55 3.12 13.29
CA PHE A 56 -9.23 1.75 13.68
C PHE A 56 -9.51 0.76 12.55
N ASN A 57 -10.69 0.87 11.91
CA ASN A 57 -11.05 0.02 10.77
C ASN A 57 -10.16 0.26 9.54
N GLN A 58 -9.85 1.52 9.22
CA GLN A 58 -8.91 1.86 8.14
C GLN A 58 -7.52 1.25 8.37
N GLY A 59 -7.04 1.27 9.61
CA GLY A 59 -5.77 0.64 9.95
C GLY A 59 -5.77 -0.86 9.64
N PHE A 60 -6.86 -1.58 9.91
CA PHE A 60 -6.96 -3.00 9.56
C PHE A 60 -7.03 -3.25 8.05
N TYR A 61 -7.68 -2.38 7.27
CA TYR A 61 -7.57 -2.45 5.80
C TYR A 61 -6.11 -2.30 5.36
N ASN A 62 -5.37 -1.35 5.92
CA ASN A 62 -3.94 -1.16 5.65
C ASN A 62 -3.11 -2.39 6.03
N LEU A 63 -3.39 -3.01 7.19
CA LEU A 63 -2.74 -4.26 7.60
C LEU A 63 -3.00 -5.39 6.62
N PHE A 64 -4.24 -5.59 6.18
CA PHE A 64 -4.59 -6.67 5.26
C PHE A 64 -3.99 -6.47 3.87
N LEU A 65 -3.89 -5.22 3.40
CA LEU A 65 -3.14 -4.90 2.18
C LEU A 65 -1.66 -5.27 2.33
N ALA A 66 -1.03 -4.93 3.45
CA ALA A 66 0.36 -5.29 3.72
C ALA A 66 0.57 -6.82 3.80
N LEU A 67 -0.33 -7.54 4.48
CA LEU A 67 -0.30 -9.01 4.56
C LEU A 67 -0.52 -9.65 3.19
N GLY A 68 -1.44 -9.13 2.38
CA GLY A 68 -1.66 -9.57 1.01
C GLY A 68 -0.41 -9.35 0.15
N THR A 69 0.24 -8.19 0.24
CA THR A 69 1.53 -7.95 -0.44
C THR A 69 2.60 -8.93 0.04
N GLY A 70 2.69 -9.21 1.35
CA GLY A 70 3.59 -10.22 1.92
C GLY A 70 3.33 -11.63 1.38
N LEU A 71 2.06 -12.04 1.27
CA LEU A 71 1.67 -13.30 0.64
C LEU A 71 2.07 -13.34 -0.84
N GLY A 72 1.87 -12.25 -1.57
CA GLY A 72 2.28 -12.14 -2.97
C GLY A 72 3.80 -12.31 -3.15
N LEU A 73 4.59 -11.68 -2.28
CA LEU A 73 6.06 -11.85 -2.24
C LEU A 73 6.46 -13.29 -1.90
N PHE A 74 5.79 -13.91 -0.92
CA PHE A 74 6.04 -15.29 -0.54
C PHE A 74 5.79 -16.26 -1.70
N LEU A 75 4.63 -16.15 -2.37
CA LEU A 75 4.28 -16.99 -3.53
C LEU A 75 5.24 -16.77 -4.70
N LEU A 76 5.72 -15.53 -4.90
CA LEU A 76 6.71 -15.21 -5.92
C LEU A 76 8.03 -15.95 -5.70
N GLY A 77 8.44 -16.11 -4.43
CA GLY A 77 9.66 -16.84 -4.05
C GLY A 77 9.49 -18.36 -3.90
N TYR A 78 8.26 -18.85 -3.68
CA TYR A 78 8.00 -20.25 -3.32
C TYR A 78 6.92 -20.89 -4.21
N GLY A 79 7.32 -21.35 -5.39
CA GLY A 79 6.56 -22.34 -6.17
C GLY A 79 5.29 -21.87 -6.89
N ASN A 80 4.85 -20.61 -6.72
CA ASN A 80 3.70 -20.07 -7.45
C ASN A 80 3.91 -18.60 -7.91
N PRO A 81 4.84 -18.36 -8.85
CA PRO A 81 5.17 -17.02 -9.31
C PRO A 81 4.00 -16.32 -10.02
N MET A 82 3.10 -17.07 -10.66
CA MET A 82 1.91 -16.49 -11.30
C MET A 82 0.94 -15.96 -10.24
N GLY A 83 0.59 -16.78 -9.24
CA GLY A 83 -0.25 -16.37 -8.11
C GLY A 83 0.35 -15.19 -7.35
N GLY A 84 1.67 -15.21 -7.11
CA GLY A 84 2.38 -14.10 -6.47
C GLY A 84 2.23 -12.78 -7.22
N LYS A 85 2.42 -12.77 -8.55
CA LYS A 85 2.26 -11.57 -9.38
C LYS A 85 0.84 -11.00 -9.30
N TRP A 86 -0.20 -11.83 -9.35
CA TRP A 86 -1.59 -11.35 -9.30
C TRP A 86 -1.96 -10.79 -7.92
N VAL A 87 -1.55 -11.46 -6.84
CA VAL A 87 -1.77 -10.97 -5.48
C VAL A 87 -1.04 -9.64 -5.26
N LEU A 88 0.21 -9.51 -5.73
CA LEU A 88 0.95 -8.25 -5.70
C LEU A 88 0.24 -7.16 -6.49
N LEU A 89 -0.19 -7.46 -7.72
CA LEU A 89 -0.85 -6.48 -8.57
C LEU A 89 -2.13 -5.93 -7.91
N VAL A 90 -2.99 -6.79 -7.35
CA VAL A 90 -4.23 -6.37 -6.69
C VAL A 90 -3.94 -5.53 -5.45
N THR A 91 -3.06 -6.00 -4.58
CA THR A 91 -2.78 -5.32 -3.30
C THR A 91 -2.09 -3.98 -3.52
N LEU A 92 -1.04 -3.93 -4.33
CA LEU A 92 -0.31 -2.69 -4.63
C LEU A 92 -1.17 -1.70 -5.43
N SER A 93 -1.96 -2.18 -6.40
CA SER A 93 -2.86 -1.28 -7.14
C SER A 93 -3.96 -0.72 -6.24
N SER A 94 -4.46 -1.49 -5.27
CA SER A 94 -5.41 -0.98 -4.28
C SER A 94 -4.82 0.16 -3.44
N MET A 95 -3.56 0.03 -2.99
CA MET A 95 -2.84 1.10 -2.29
C MET A 95 -2.69 2.35 -3.16
N VAL A 96 -2.33 2.19 -4.44
CA VAL A 96 -2.25 3.29 -5.41
C VAL A 96 -3.60 3.96 -5.58
N LEU A 97 -4.66 3.21 -5.85
CA LEU A 97 -6.00 3.75 -6.06
C LEU A 97 -6.52 4.47 -4.81
N ALA A 98 -6.30 3.92 -3.61
CA ALA A 98 -6.64 4.58 -2.36
C ALA A 98 -5.87 5.91 -2.19
N SER A 99 -4.58 5.94 -2.53
CA SER A 99 -3.79 7.17 -2.50
C SER A 99 -4.31 8.25 -3.47
N LEU A 100 -4.81 7.83 -4.64
CA LEU A 100 -5.44 8.73 -5.62
C LEU A 100 -6.79 9.26 -5.10
N VAL A 101 -7.59 8.42 -4.45
CA VAL A 101 -8.82 8.86 -3.78
C VAL A 101 -8.48 9.86 -2.68
N LEU A 102 -7.41 9.64 -1.91
CA LEU A 102 -7.01 10.53 -0.82
C LEU A 102 -6.56 11.90 -1.33
N ILE A 103 -5.72 11.96 -2.37
CA ILE A 103 -5.25 13.24 -2.91
C ILE A 103 -6.39 14.06 -3.54
N VAL A 104 -7.38 13.40 -4.13
CA VAL A 104 -8.57 14.03 -4.71
C VAL A 104 -9.53 14.52 -3.62
N SER A 105 -9.77 13.70 -2.60
CA SER A 105 -10.73 14.01 -1.53
C SER A 105 -10.20 15.02 -0.51
N SER A 106 -8.88 15.10 -0.29
CA SER A 106 -8.30 16.04 0.67
C SER A 106 -6.94 16.57 0.23
N ARG A 107 -6.93 17.80 -0.30
CA ARG A 107 -5.69 18.51 -0.64
C ARG A 107 -4.75 18.70 0.56
N ARG A 108 -5.28 18.71 1.79
CA ARG A 108 -4.48 18.82 3.02
C ARG A 108 -3.63 17.57 3.26
N LEU A 109 -4.08 16.40 2.78
CA LEU A 109 -3.43 15.11 3.00
C LEU A 109 -2.56 14.66 1.82
N TRP A 110 -2.20 15.56 0.90
CA TRP A 110 -1.37 15.22 -0.27
C TRP A 110 -0.05 14.52 0.10
N ARG A 111 0.60 14.92 1.21
CA ARG A 111 1.83 14.25 1.67
C ARG A 111 1.58 12.81 2.11
N ALA A 112 0.51 12.58 2.86
CA ALA A 112 0.11 11.23 3.27
C ALA A 112 -0.25 10.36 2.06
N ALA A 113 -0.92 10.93 1.06
CA ALA A 113 -1.20 10.25 -0.21
C ALA A 113 0.09 9.87 -0.94
N LEU A 114 1.08 10.76 -1.02
CA LEU A 114 2.37 10.43 -1.65
C LEU A 114 3.13 9.34 -0.89
N ILE A 115 3.18 9.42 0.45
CA ILE A 115 3.88 8.43 1.28
C ILE A 115 3.30 7.04 1.06
N GLN A 116 1.98 6.89 1.05
CA GLN A 116 1.35 5.59 0.86
C GLN A 116 1.29 5.13 -0.60
N GLY A 117 1.30 6.06 -1.57
CA GLY A 117 1.07 5.75 -2.99
C GLY A 117 2.32 5.54 -3.86
N VAL A 118 3.45 6.19 -3.54
CA VAL A 118 4.62 6.21 -4.45
C VAL A 118 5.31 4.85 -4.52
N ALA A 119 5.62 4.23 -3.38
CA ALA A 119 6.25 2.91 -3.36
C ALA A 119 5.42 1.83 -4.08
N PRO A 120 4.10 1.67 -3.81
CA PRO A 120 3.32 0.69 -4.53
C PRO A 120 3.15 1.02 -6.02
N LEU A 121 3.09 2.31 -6.40
CA LEU A 121 3.08 2.70 -7.82
C LEU A 121 4.34 2.23 -8.54
N LEU A 122 5.51 2.49 -7.96
CA LEU A 122 6.79 2.04 -8.54
C LEU A 122 6.83 0.51 -8.63
N ALA A 123 6.37 -0.20 -7.60
CA ALA A 123 6.28 -1.65 -7.62
C ALA A 123 5.39 -2.17 -8.76
N VAL A 124 4.20 -1.58 -8.95
CA VAL A 124 3.29 -1.93 -10.06
C VAL A 124 3.94 -1.66 -11.42
N VAL A 125 4.55 -0.49 -11.60
CA VAL A 125 5.21 -0.12 -12.86
C VAL A 125 6.32 -1.12 -13.21
N PHE A 126 7.22 -1.44 -12.28
CA PHE A 126 8.29 -2.39 -12.54
C PHE A 126 7.78 -3.81 -12.74
N LEU A 127 6.74 -4.22 -12.02
CA LEU A 127 6.11 -5.54 -12.18
C LEU A 127 5.49 -5.68 -13.57
N LEU A 128 4.67 -4.72 -13.99
CA LEU A 128 4.01 -4.73 -15.29
C LEU A 128 5.03 -4.63 -16.43
N TRP A 129 6.09 -3.84 -16.25
CA TRP A 129 7.16 -3.75 -17.24
C TRP A 129 7.91 -5.08 -17.38
N ALA A 130 8.25 -5.73 -16.26
CA ALA A 130 8.87 -7.05 -16.27
C ALA A 130 7.98 -8.10 -16.95
N VAL A 131 6.66 -8.04 -16.75
CA VAL A 131 5.68 -8.92 -17.42
C VAL A 131 5.60 -8.62 -18.91
N ALA A 132 5.53 -7.34 -19.31
CA ALA A 132 5.43 -6.93 -20.71
C ALA A 132 6.65 -7.35 -21.54
N LEU A 133 7.86 -7.29 -20.96
CA LEU A 133 9.10 -7.73 -21.63
C LEU A 133 9.23 -9.25 -21.77
N HIS A 134 8.43 -10.03 -21.04
CA HIS A 134 8.35 -11.48 -21.22
C HIS A 134 7.23 -11.91 -22.19
N ALA A 135 6.23 -11.05 -22.44
CA ALA A 135 5.07 -11.17 -23.35
C ALA A 135 4.21 -12.47 -23.32
N PRO A 136 2.91 -12.40 -23.65
CA PRO A 136 1.93 -11.36 -23.34
C PRO A 136 1.13 -11.74 -22.08
N LEU A 137 0.37 -10.78 -21.56
CA LEU A 137 -0.85 -11.04 -20.79
C LEU A 137 -1.88 -11.72 -21.70
N THR A 138 -1.60 -12.92 -22.23
CA THR A 138 -2.63 -13.77 -22.81
C THR A 138 -3.45 -14.29 -21.64
N VAL A 139 -4.48 -13.51 -21.35
CA VAL A 139 -5.71 -13.96 -20.73
C VAL A 139 -6.18 -15.16 -21.55
N ILE A 140 -5.86 -16.36 -21.04
CA ILE A 140 -6.61 -17.63 -20.97
C ILE A 140 -5.60 -18.67 -20.44
#